data_AF-A0A1D3L955-F1
#
_entry.id   AF-A0A1D3L955-F1
#
_cell.length_a   1.000
_cell.length_b   1.000
_cell.length_c   1.000
_cell.angle_alpha   90.00
_cell.angle_beta   90.00
_cell.angle_gamma   90.00
#
_symmetry.space_group_name_H-M   'P 1'
#
loop_
_entity.id
_entity.type
_entity.pdbx_description
1 polymer ?
#
loop_
_entity_poly.entity_id
_entity_poly.type
_entity_poly.pdbx_seq_one_letter_code
_entity_poly.pdbx_strand_id
1 'polypeptide(L)'
;MNHEILCGLLIEADDYFNGKNVDTQKINDNPAIKGYCYNDDCKTNGARINALTTYIFKLFKDSIKSDEYNEYDECFLMWLSDKLFKIHIESKGKNKKITLSQAYDMYLKKHKVIFGYWDFFDNIKGLKNADLKYMSEFYKLLNKICITITDYNDNGAESMNIIM
;
A
#
# COMPACT_ATOMS: atom_id res chain seq x y z
N MET A 1 -17.34 5.69 1.85
CA MET A 1 -15.90 5.99 1.77
C MET A 1 -15.62 7.48 1.58
N ASN A 2 -14.91 8.12 2.52
CA ASN A 2 -14.28 9.42 2.37
C ASN A 2 -13.02 9.33 1.47
N HIS A 3 -13.14 9.81 0.24
CA HIS A 3 -12.08 9.72 -0.78
C HIS A 3 -10.88 10.64 -0.50
N GLU A 4 -11.05 11.75 0.22
CA GLU A 4 -9.95 12.65 0.57
C GLU A 4 -8.98 11.94 1.54
N ILE A 5 -9.53 11.28 2.56
CA ILE A 5 -8.74 10.46 3.50
C ILE A 5 -8.07 9.32 2.75
N LEU A 6 -8.80 8.63 1.85
CA LEU A 6 -8.24 7.54 1.07
C LEU A 6 -7.03 7.99 0.25
N CYS A 7 -7.24 9.02 -0.55
CA CYS A 7 -6.24 9.50 -1.50
C CYS A 7 -5.03 10.13 -0.80
N GLY A 8 -5.24 10.90 0.27
CA GLY A 8 -4.16 11.45 1.07
C GLY A 8 -3.24 10.35 1.64
N LEU A 9 -3.83 9.31 2.24
CA LEU A 9 -3.05 8.20 2.80
C LEU A 9 -2.34 7.36 1.74
N LEU A 10 -2.96 7.13 0.58
CA LEU A 10 -2.32 6.39 -0.53
C LEU A 10 -1.14 7.16 -1.14
N ILE A 11 -1.29 8.47 -1.33
CA ILE A 11 -0.22 9.34 -1.83
C ILE A 11 0.93 9.39 -0.82
N GLU A 12 0.64 9.60 0.47
CA GLU A 12 1.65 9.58 1.53
C GLU A 12 2.38 8.23 1.55
N ALA A 13 1.65 7.12 1.46
CA ALA A 13 2.24 5.79 1.44
C ALA A 13 3.16 5.56 0.21
N ASP A 14 2.80 6.12 -0.95
CA ASP A 14 3.60 6.05 -2.17
C ASP A 14 4.89 6.85 -2.08
N ASP A 15 4.89 7.97 -1.36
CA ASP A 15 6.07 8.81 -1.17
C ASP A 15 7.20 8.12 -0.40
N TYR A 16 6.90 7.04 0.35
CA TYR A 16 7.94 6.22 0.98
C TYR A 16 8.66 5.29 0.00
N PHE A 17 8.21 5.14 -1.25
CA PHE A 17 8.81 4.22 -2.22
C PHE A 17 9.67 4.94 -3.26
N ASN A 18 10.85 4.38 -3.50
CA ASN A 18 11.66 4.65 -4.68
C ASN A 18 11.78 3.37 -5.52
N GLY A 19 10.91 3.24 -6.53
CA GLY A 19 10.74 2.02 -7.31
C GLY A 19 10.19 0.88 -6.45
N LYS A 20 10.90 -0.25 -6.38
CA LYS A 20 10.54 -1.40 -5.51
C LYS A 20 10.99 -1.27 -4.06
N ASN A 21 11.82 -0.28 -3.75
CA ASN A 21 12.47 -0.15 -2.44
C ASN A 21 11.78 0.94 -1.64
N VAL A 22 11.61 0.70 -0.34
CA VAL A 22 11.20 1.72 0.61
C VAL A 22 12.41 2.55 1.00
N ASP A 23 12.23 3.87 1.03
CA ASP A 23 13.21 4.83 1.49
C ASP A 23 13.57 4.54 2.94
N THR A 24 14.81 4.11 3.13
CA THR A 24 15.30 3.69 4.45
C THR A 24 15.42 4.86 5.41
N GLN A 25 15.79 6.03 4.91
CA GLN A 25 15.93 7.22 5.72
C GLN A 25 14.55 7.68 6.20
N LYS A 26 13.55 7.78 5.30
CA LYS A 26 12.18 8.15 5.69
C LYS A 26 11.59 7.21 6.75
N ILE A 27 11.81 5.90 6.63
CA ILE A 27 11.37 4.93 7.66
C ILE A 27 12.12 5.13 8.97
N ASN A 28 13.43 5.37 8.90
CA ASN A 28 14.25 5.55 10.09
C ASN A 28 13.93 6.83 10.85
N ASP A 29 13.50 7.86 10.14
CA ASP A 29 13.16 9.17 10.69
C ASP A 29 11.70 9.24 11.17
N ASN A 30 10.89 8.20 10.93
CA ASN A 30 9.51 8.08 11.41
C ASN A 30 9.39 7.05 12.55
N PRO A 31 9.36 7.48 13.83
CA PRO A 31 9.25 6.60 14.99
C PRO A 31 7.98 5.74 14.99
N ALA A 32 6.87 6.23 14.44
CA ALA A 32 5.61 5.51 14.41
C ALA A 32 5.70 4.28 13.51
N ILE A 33 6.31 4.42 12.32
CA ILE A 33 6.54 3.27 11.43
C ILE A 33 7.58 2.32 12.03
N LYS A 34 8.66 2.87 12.60
CA LYS A 34 9.68 2.07 13.30
C LYS A 34 9.11 1.22 14.43
N GLY A 35 8.09 1.70 15.13
CA GLY A 35 7.37 0.94 16.15
C GLY A 35 6.75 -0.37 15.65
N TYR A 36 6.55 -0.55 14.34
CA TYR A 36 6.08 -1.81 13.75
C TYR A 36 7.20 -2.76 13.33
N CYS A 37 8.47 -2.32 13.39
CA CYS A 37 9.63 -3.14 13.14
C CYS A 37 9.89 -4.06 14.35
N TYR A 38 9.93 -5.38 14.12
CA TYR A 38 10.32 -6.31 15.17
C TYR A 38 11.82 -6.19 15.48
N ASN A 39 12.18 -6.06 16.77
CA ASN A 39 13.56 -5.85 17.25
C ASN A 39 14.27 -4.64 16.61
N ASP A 40 13.54 -3.53 16.44
CA ASP A 40 14.01 -2.17 16.15
C ASP A 40 14.77 -1.86 14.85
N ASP A 41 15.12 -2.85 14.02
CA ASP A 41 16.17 -2.56 13.03
C ASP A 41 15.76 -2.68 11.56
N CYS A 42 14.50 -3.01 11.24
CA CYS A 42 13.91 -3.01 9.88
C CYS A 42 14.94 -3.16 8.72
N LYS A 43 15.81 -4.18 8.82
CA LYS A 43 17.11 -4.18 8.10
C LYS A 43 16.95 -4.43 6.61
N THR A 44 15.92 -5.20 6.27
CA THR A 44 15.63 -5.61 4.91
C THR A 44 14.54 -4.73 4.33
N ASN A 45 14.53 -4.57 3.01
CA ASN A 45 13.45 -3.88 2.31
C ASN A 45 12.07 -4.50 2.65
N GLY A 46 11.98 -5.84 2.68
CA GLY A 46 10.73 -6.52 3.07
C GLY A 46 10.27 -6.22 4.49
N ALA A 47 11.19 -6.05 5.45
CA ALA A 47 10.82 -5.64 6.82
C ALA A 47 10.28 -4.20 6.85
N ARG A 48 10.91 -3.28 6.11
CA ARG A 48 10.45 -1.88 5.98
C ARG A 48 9.08 -1.82 5.31
N ILE A 49 8.87 -2.56 4.22
CA ILE A 49 7.58 -2.65 3.55
C ILE A 49 6.53 -3.21 4.50
N ASN A 50 6.83 -4.27 5.25
CA ASN A 50 5.87 -4.88 6.16
C ASN A 50 5.50 -3.92 7.30
N ALA A 51 6.47 -3.19 7.87
CA ALA A 51 6.24 -2.17 8.89
C ALA A 51 5.41 -0.99 8.35
N LEU A 52 5.78 -0.43 7.19
CA LEU A 52 5.04 0.65 6.53
C LEU A 52 3.60 0.21 6.21
N THR A 53 3.43 -0.97 5.62
CA THR A 53 2.11 -1.54 5.31
C THR A 53 1.24 -1.65 6.56
N THR A 54 1.83 -2.06 7.68
CA THR A 54 1.13 -2.17 8.96
C THR A 54 0.72 -0.80 9.51
N TYR A 55 1.61 0.18 9.44
CA TYR A 55 1.33 1.55 9.86
C TYR A 55 0.21 2.19 9.03
N ILE A 56 0.29 2.12 7.70
CA ILE A 56 -0.72 2.66 6.79
C ILE A 56 -2.08 1.99 7.01
N PHE A 57 -2.11 0.66 7.19
CA PHE A 57 -3.34 -0.06 7.53
C PHE A 57 -3.96 0.47 8.83
N LYS A 58 -3.14 0.70 9.87
CA LYS A 58 -3.63 1.23 11.15
C LYS A 58 -4.22 2.64 10.98
N LEU A 59 -3.53 3.52 10.25
CA LEU A 59 -4.04 4.85 9.92
C LEU A 59 -5.39 4.81 9.20
N PHE A 60 -5.55 3.90 8.22
CA PHE A 60 -6.83 3.69 7.55
C PHE A 60 -7.93 3.34 8.54
N LYS A 61 -7.71 2.33 9.38
CA LYS A 61 -8.71 1.85 10.34
C LYS A 61 -9.11 2.89 11.39
N ASP A 62 -8.16 3.76 11.76
CA ASP A 62 -8.38 4.82 12.73
C ASP A 62 -9.06 6.05 12.12
N SER A 63 -8.97 6.23 10.80
CA SER A 63 -9.52 7.41 10.08
C SER A 63 -10.94 7.21 9.54
N ILE A 64 -11.50 6.00 9.63
CA ILE A 64 -12.76 5.63 8.98
C ILE A 64 -13.68 4.88 9.95
N LYS A 65 -14.99 4.88 9.66
CA LYS A 65 -15.97 4.11 10.44
C LYS A 65 -15.93 2.63 10.06
N SER A 66 -16.29 1.75 11.00
CA SER A 66 -16.20 0.29 10.83
C SER A 66 -17.06 -0.27 9.69
N ASP A 67 -18.16 0.39 9.35
CA ASP A 67 -19.04 0.04 8.24
C ASP A 67 -18.42 0.34 6.86
N GLU A 68 -17.41 1.21 6.79
CA GLU A 68 -16.70 1.54 5.53
C GLU A 68 -15.47 0.65 5.30
N TYR A 69 -15.10 -0.20 6.26
CA TYR A 69 -13.83 -0.95 6.25
C TYR A 69 -13.58 -1.73 4.96
N ASN A 70 -14.61 -2.38 4.40
CA ASN A 70 -14.43 -3.22 3.23
C ASN A 70 -13.94 -2.42 2.01
N GLU A 71 -14.53 -1.25 1.72
CA GLU A 71 -14.15 -0.44 0.54
C GLU A 71 -12.70 0.05 0.64
N TYR A 72 -12.30 0.51 1.83
CA TYR A 72 -10.92 0.93 2.09
C TYR A 72 -9.95 -0.24 2.06
N ASP A 73 -10.34 -1.39 2.59
CA ASP A 73 -9.52 -2.60 2.58
C ASP A 73 -9.25 -3.06 1.15
N GLU A 74 -10.24 -2.99 0.25
CA GLU A 74 -10.04 -3.30 -1.16
C GLU A 74 -9.01 -2.35 -1.81
N CYS A 75 -9.15 -1.03 -1.61
CA CYS A 75 -8.22 -0.03 -2.13
C CYS A 75 -6.80 -0.21 -1.57
N PHE A 76 -6.69 -0.48 -0.27
CA PHE A 76 -5.43 -0.79 0.40
C PHE A 76 -4.77 -2.05 -0.18
N LEU A 77 -5.54 -3.11 -0.44
CA LEU A 77 -5.02 -4.33 -1.04
C LEU A 77 -4.58 -4.11 -2.50
N MET A 78 -5.23 -3.22 -3.25
CA MET A 78 -4.76 -2.80 -4.57
C MET A 78 -3.41 -2.08 -4.48
N TRP A 79 -3.27 -1.13 -3.55
CA TRP A 79 -2.00 -0.45 -3.28
C TRP A 79 -0.88 -1.43 -2.93
N LEU A 80 -1.13 -2.31 -1.96
CA LEU A 80 -0.15 -3.34 -1.55
C LEU A 80 0.23 -4.24 -2.73
N SER A 81 -0.75 -4.58 -3.57
CA SER A 81 -0.52 -5.38 -4.78
C SER A 81 0.43 -4.69 -5.75
N ASP A 82 0.28 -3.38 -5.98
CA ASP A 82 1.21 -2.60 -6.81
C ASP A 82 2.65 -2.68 -6.30
N LYS A 83 2.85 -2.52 -4.98
CA LYS A 83 4.19 -2.56 -4.38
C LYS A 83 4.82 -3.94 -4.51
N LEU A 84 4.06 -4.98 -4.20
CA LEU A 84 4.52 -6.35 -4.33
C LEU A 84 4.77 -6.75 -5.79
N PHE A 85 3.99 -6.20 -6.74
CA PHE A 85 4.15 -6.48 -8.16
C PHE A 85 5.47 -5.92 -8.69
N LYS A 86 5.82 -4.69 -8.31
CA LYS A 86 7.12 -4.06 -8.65
C LYS A 86 8.29 -4.90 -8.16
N ILE A 87 8.23 -5.37 -6.91
CA ILE A 87 9.24 -6.30 -6.35
C ILE A 87 9.31 -7.59 -7.16
N HIS A 88 8.15 -8.16 -7.50
CA HIS A 88 8.08 -9.43 -8.20
C HIS A 88 8.66 -9.36 -9.62
N ILE A 89 8.27 -8.36 -10.42
CA ILE A 89 8.79 -8.20 -11.77
C ILE A 89 10.32 -8.03 -11.75
N GLU A 90 10.83 -7.20 -10.85
CA GLU A 90 12.25 -6.93 -10.77
C GLU A 90 13.06 -8.13 -10.26
N SER A 91 12.47 -8.99 -9.44
CA SER A 91 13.14 -10.17 -8.87
C SER A 91 13.02 -11.43 -9.73
N LYS A 92 11.93 -11.56 -10.51
CA LYS A 92 11.55 -12.83 -11.16
C LYS A 92 11.19 -12.71 -12.65
N GLY A 93 11.11 -11.49 -13.21
CA GLY A 93 10.78 -11.20 -14.60
C GLY A 93 9.29 -10.89 -14.85
N LYS A 94 8.99 -10.24 -15.99
CA LYS A 94 7.68 -9.62 -16.31
C LYS A 94 6.50 -10.58 -16.52
N ASN A 95 6.71 -11.89 -16.69
CA ASN A 95 5.68 -12.84 -17.16
C ASN A 95 5.29 -13.91 -16.13
N LYS A 96 5.59 -13.71 -14.84
CA LYS A 96 5.20 -14.68 -13.81
C LYS A 96 3.95 -14.23 -13.10
N LYS A 97 2.86 -14.96 -13.39
CA LYS A 97 1.59 -14.83 -12.68
C LYS A 97 1.81 -15.18 -11.20
N ILE A 98 1.33 -14.32 -10.33
CA ILE A 98 1.36 -14.52 -8.88
C ILE A 98 0.10 -13.86 -8.29
N THR A 99 -0.47 -14.47 -7.27
CA THR A 99 -1.59 -13.86 -6.53
C THR A 99 -1.07 -12.95 -5.41
N LEU A 100 -1.94 -12.08 -4.90
CA LEU A 100 -1.63 -11.27 -3.71
C LEU A 100 -1.19 -12.12 -2.51
N SER A 101 -1.90 -13.21 -2.21
CA SER A 101 -1.54 -14.11 -1.10
C SER A 101 -0.17 -14.75 -1.29
N GLN A 102 0.15 -15.22 -2.50
CA GLN A 102 1.45 -15.80 -2.81
C GLN A 102 2.58 -14.77 -2.71
N ALA A 103 2.34 -13.54 -3.14
CA ALA A 103 3.30 -12.45 -3.05
C ALA A 103 3.53 -12.02 -1.60
N TYR A 104 2.48 -11.93 -0.80
CA TYR A 104 2.58 -11.69 0.64
C TYR A 104 3.41 -12.77 1.33
N ASP A 105 3.11 -14.05 1.09
CA ASP A 105 3.84 -15.18 1.66
C ASP A 105 5.32 -15.17 1.26
N MET A 106 5.62 -14.78 0.02
CA MET A 106 6.98 -14.75 -0.54
C MET A 106 7.80 -13.57 0.00
N TYR A 107 7.21 -12.39 0.08
CA TYR A 107 7.95 -11.14 0.29
C TYR A 107 7.74 -10.49 1.66
N LEU A 108 6.65 -10.80 2.38
CA LEU A 108 6.28 -10.10 3.61
C LEU A 108 6.14 -11.04 4.82
N LYS A 109 5.52 -12.22 4.67
CA LYS A 109 5.23 -13.15 5.79
C LYS A 109 6.44 -13.58 6.60
N LYS A 110 7.61 -13.68 5.97
CA LYS A 110 8.86 -14.04 6.65
C LYS A 110 9.45 -12.89 7.47
N HIS A 111 8.99 -11.67 7.25
CA HIS A 111 9.42 -10.51 8.01
C HIS A 111 8.53 -10.37 9.23
N LYS A 112 9.13 -10.59 10.41
CA LYS A 112 8.44 -10.40 11.69
C LYS A 112 8.08 -8.92 11.85
N VAL A 113 6.81 -8.66 12.16
CA VAL A 113 6.27 -7.36 12.58
C VAL A 113 5.53 -7.55 13.90
N ILE A 114 5.40 -6.50 14.69
CA ILE A 114 4.73 -6.57 16.01
C ILE A 114 3.24 -6.87 15.85
N PHE A 115 2.63 -6.46 14.74
CA PHE A 115 1.19 -6.59 14.47
C PHE A 115 0.95 -7.12 13.05
N GLY A 116 0.13 -8.18 12.94
CA GLY A 116 -0.24 -8.77 11.66
C GLY A 116 -1.49 -8.12 11.06
N TYR A 117 -1.32 -7.31 10.01
CA TYR A 117 -2.45 -6.70 9.30
C TYR A 117 -3.20 -7.71 8.40
N TRP A 118 -2.52 -8.78 7.95
CA TRP A 118 -3.03 -9.72 6.95
C TRP A 118 -4.23 -10.55 7.41
N ASP A 119 -4.32 -10.83 8.71
CA ASP A 119 -5.40 -11.62 9.31
C ASP A 119 -6.74 -10.87 9.26
N PHE A 120 -6.73 -9.54 9.16
CA PHE A 120 -7.94 -8.72 9.05
C PHE A 120 -8.64 -8.84 7.70
N PHE A 121 -7.97 -9.39 6.68
CA PHE A 121 -8.56 -9.54 5.34
C PHE A 121 -9.19 -10.91 5.10
N ASP A 122 -9.42 -11.72 6.13
CA ASP A 122 -10.05 -13.03 5.98
C ASP A 122 -11.48 -12.98 5.43
N ASN A 123 -12.14 -11.83 5.57
CA ASN A 123 -13.45 -11.57 4.98
C ASN A 123 -13.38 -11.22 3.47
N ILE A 124 -12.19 -10.89 2.94
CA ILE A 124 -11.97 -10.46 1.54
C ILE A 124 -11.18 -11.52 0.78
N LYS A 125 -11.67 -12.77 0.84
CA LYS A 125 -11.00 -13.93 0.22
C LYS A 125 -10.83 -13.80 -1.30
N GLY A 126 -11.75 -13.10 -1.97
CA GLY A 126 -11.69 -12.85 -3.41
C GLY A 126 -10.41 -12.13 -3.83
N LEU A 127 -10.05 -11.07 -3.11
CA LEU A 127 -8.84 -10.28 -3.42
C LEU A 127 -7.54 -10.99 -3.04
N LYS A 128 -7.53 -11.83 -2.01
CA LYS A 128 -6.34 -12.63 -1.66
C LYS A 128 -5.85 -13.49 -2.85
N ASN A 129 -6.78 -13.97 -3.67
CA ASN A 129 -6.49 -14.80 -4.85
C ASN A 129 -6.42 -14.00 -6.16
N ALA A 130 -6.57 -12.68 -6.11
CA ALA A 130 -6.49 -11.83 -7.29
C ALA A 130 -5.08 -11.83 -7.88
N ASP A 131 -5.02 -11.70 -9.21
CA ASP A 131 -3.76 -11.57 -9.94
C ASP A 131 -3.11 -10.22 -9.62
N LEU A 132 -1.87 -10.28 -9.15
CA LEU A 132 -1.13 -9.12 -8.69
C LEU A 132 -0.91 -8.06 -9.79
N LYS A 133 -0.79 -8.50 -11.05
CA LYS A 133 -0.62 -7.61 -12.20
C LYS A 133 -1.87 -6.75 -12.40
N TYR A 134 -3.05 -7.37 -12.39
CA TYR A 134 -4.29 -6.62 -12.62
C TYR A 134 -4.60 -5.70 -11.45
N MET A 135 -4.35 -6.15 -10.21
CA MET A 135 -4.48 -5.28 -9.03
C MET A 135 -3.55 -4.07 -9.10
N SER A 136 -2.32 -4.22 -9.60
CA SER A 136 -1.40 -3.10 -9.84
C SER A 136 -1.92 -2.14 -10.90
N GLU A 137 -2.51 -2.63 -12.01
CA GLU A 137 -3.11 -1.75 -13.02
C GLU A 137 -4.33 -0.99 -12.49
N PHE A 138 -5.19 -1.63 -11.70
CA PHE A 138 -6.30 -0.95 -11.02
C PHE A 138 -5.80 0.10 -10.04
N TYR A 139 -4.74 -0.21 -9.28
CA TYR A 139 -4.13 0.76 -8.39
C TYR A 139 -3.58 1.98 -9.14
N LYS A 140 -2.93 1.81 -10.31
CA LYS A 140 -2.45 2.95 -11.10
C LYS A 140 -3.60 3.86 -11.53
N LEU A 141 -4.75 3.29 -11.88
CA LEU A 141 -5.95 4.08 -12.18
C LEU A 141 -6.45 4.81 -10.94
N LEU A 142 -6.58 4.11 -9.81
CA LEU A 142 -6.97 4.71 -8.53
C LEU A 142 -6.02 5.85 -8.13
N ASN A 143 -4.72 5.65 -8.26
CA ASN A 143 -3.70 6.65 -7.93
C ASN A 143 -3.82 7.89 -8.82
N LYS A 144 -4.11 7.73 -10.12
CA LYS A 144 -4.38 8.87 -11.01
C LYS A 144 -5.61 9.65 -10.54
N ILE A 145 -6.70 8.95 -10.20
CA ILE A 145 -7.90 9.58 -9.64
C ILE A 145 -7.56 10.36 -8.37
N CYS A 146 -6.76 9.77 -7.48
CA CYS A 146 -6.34 10.42 -6.24
C CYS A 146 -5.49 11.67 -6.45
N ILE A 147 -4.54 11.62 -7.39
CA ILE A 147 -3.73 12.79 -7.77
C ILE A 147 -4.64 13.88 -8.33
N THR A 148 -5.58 13.55 -9.22
CA THR A 148 -6.52 14.53 -9.79
C THR A 148 -7.40 15.18 -8.72
N ILE A 149 -7.93 14.40 -7.79
CA ILE A 149 -8.73 14.92 -6.67
C ILE A 149 -7.89 15.87 -5.80
N THR A 150 -6.67 15.47 -5.45
CA THR A 150 -5.79 16.26 -4.59
C THR A 150 -5.40 17.58 -5.26
N ASP A 151 -5.01 17.53 -6.55
CA ASP A 151 -4.68 18.72 -7.32
C ASP A 151 -5.85 19.68 -7.47
N TYR A 152 -7.06 19.15 -7.68
CA TYR A 152 -8.27 19.97 -7.73
C TYR A 152 -8.60 20.59 -6.36
N ASN A 153 -8.38 19.88 -5.26
CA ASN A 153 -8.61 20.41 -3.92
C ASN A 153 -7.62 21.55 -3.58
N ASP A 154 -6.37 21.46 -4.03
CA ASP A 154 -5.34 22.46 -3.78
C ASP A 154 -5.47 23.69 -4.70
N ASN A 155 -5.81 23.47 -5.98
CA ASN A 155 -5.74 24.51 -7.02
C ASN A 155 -7.13 24.93 -7.56
N GLY A 156 -8.21 24.26 -7.17
CA GLY A 156 -9.56 24.52 -7.66
C GLY A 156 -9.64 24.46 -9.19
N ALA A 157 -10.29 25.47 -9.78
CA ALA A 157 -10.47 25.57 -11.23
C ALA A 157 -9.17 25.81 -12.03
N GLU A 158 -8.05 26.11 -11.36
CA GLU A 158 -6.74 26.29 -11.98
C GLU A 158 -5.94 24.96 -12.07
N SER A 159 -6.52 23.85 -11.59
CA SER A 159 -5.94 22.51 -11.69
C SER A 159 -5.61 22.15 -13.14
N MET A 160 -4.34 21.84 -13.40
CA MET A 160 -3.83 21.48 -14.73
C MET A 160 -3.88 19.97 -15.00
N ASN A 161 -4.06 19.14 -13.96
CA ASN A 161 -4.08 17.68 -14.08
C ASN A 161 -5.43 17.10 -14.54
N ILE A 162 -6.45 17.92 -14.79
CA ILE A 162 -7.77 17.49 -15.29
C ILE A 162 -7.74 17.23 -16.81
N ILE A 163 -6.70 17.69 -17.52
CA ILE A 163 -6.54 17.42 -18.95
C ILE A 163 -5.93 16.02 -19.13
N MET A 164 -6.79 15.01 -19.04
CA MET A 164 -6.49 13.62 -19.39
C MET A 164 -6.49 13.42 -20.91
#